data_AF-A0A6L5FD39-F1
#
_entry.id   AF-A0A6L5FD39-F1
#
_cell.length_a   1.000
_cell.length_b   1.000
_cell.length_c   1.000
_cell.angle_alpha   90.00
_cell.angle_beta   90.00
_cell.angle_gamma   90.00
#
_symmetry.space_group_name_H-M   'P 1'
#
loop_
_entity.id
_entity.type
_entity.pdbx_description
1 polymer ?
#
loop_
_entity_poly.entity_id
_entity_poly.type
_entity_poly.pdbx_seq_one_letter_code
_entity_poly.pdbx_strand_id
1 'polypeptide(L)'
;MSIPKTVFRPQFAITRASHLVSVVADIQASRAFYVDTLGLIVSDEDRNTLYLRGIEEACHHSLVLKAGPAPVCERVGMRVLTEEDLDLAQRHFAAAGLPTQWADVPFQGRTLHTVDIVGTPLELCAQMATKPRRIMDFDLHHGACPQRLDHFQIFTPNVQGACEFYMAMGFRLSEYIVRDGSDELRMVFLQRKGNPHDIVFAHQSEQRLHHVAFTAPEAHHLLYIADLCGKNGYGRAVERGPGRHFGPGYARYVYLRDPDGHRIELFNNHYQTIDMEDEPVRWEASRLNRVGSWGPGPSASWLNEASAFAAARQPEATSDRAMREAHAG
;
A
#
# COMPACT_ATOMS: atom_id res chain seq x y z
N MET A 1 22.85 0.77 14.82
CA MET A 1 21.60 0.22 15.42
C MET A 1 21.43 -1.18 14.87
N SER A 2 20.96 -2.16 15.66
CA SER A 2 20.79 -3.53 15.17
C SER A 2 19.46 -3.71 14.45
N ILE A 3 19.46 -4.47 13.37
CA ILE A 3 18.23 -4.98 12.75
C ILE A 3 17.48 -5.84 13.77
N PRO A 4 16.18 -5.61 14.02
CA PRO A 4 15.41 -6.44 14.94
C PRO A 4 15.29 -7.88 14.41
N LYS A 5 15.12 -8.84 15.32
CA LYS A 5 14.88 -10.23 14.94
C LYS A 5 13.40 -10.44 14.58
N THR A 6 13.14 -11.21 13.53
CA THR A 6 11.78 -11.56 13.14
C THR A 6 11.04 -12.30 14.26
N VAL A 7 9.81 -11.88 14.54
CA VAL A 7 8.89 -12.62 15.42
C VAL A 7 8.05 -13.59 14.58
N PHE A 8 8.44 -14.86 14.54
CA PHE A 8 7.74 -15.87 13.72
C PHE A 8 6.37 -16.28 14.27
N ARG A 9 6.10 -16.01 15.55
CA ARG A 9 4.82 -16.29 16.21
C ARG A 9 4.32 -15.02 16.89
N PRO A 10 3.84 -14.02 16.12
CA PRO A 10 3.28 -12.79 16.68
C PRO A 10 1.98 -13.07 17.44
N GLN A 11 1.53 -12.10 18.24
CA GLN A 11 0.28 -12.22 19.02
C GLN A 11 -0.97 -12.39 18.15
N PHE A 12 -0.92 -11.93 16.90
CA PHE A 12 -1.96 -12.07 15.89
C PHE A 12 -1.30 -12.14 14.50
N ALA A 13 -1.98 -12.76 13.55
CA ALA A 13 -1.42 -13.01 12.23
C ALA A 13 -1.93 -12.00 11.19
N ILE A 14 -1.09 -11.04 10.80
CA ILE A 14 -1.25 -10.33 9.52
C ILE A 14 -0.79 -11.25 8.40
N THR A 15 -1.54 -11.30 7.30
CA THR A 15 -1.28 -12.20 6.16
C THR A 15 -0.71 -11.47 4.95
N ARG A 16 -1.17 -10.25 4.67
CA ARG A 16 -0.74 -9.44 3.51
C ARG A 16 -1.28 -8.01 3.54
N ALA A 17 -0.67 -7.16 2.72
CA ALA A 17 -1.28 -5.94 2.21
C ALA A 17 -2.64 -6.27 1.53
N SER A 18 -3.64 -5.42 1.76
CA SER A 18 -5.01 -5.68 1.33
C SER A 18 -5.54 -4.68 0.32
N HIS A 19 -5.63 -3.42 0.71
CA HIS A 19 -6.36 -2.41 -0.04
C HIS A 19 -5.87 -1.00 0.30
N LEU A 20 -6.11 -0.04 -0.59
CA LEU A 20 -5.92 1.38 -0.32
C LEU A 20 -7.27 2.10 -0.37
N VAL A 21 -7.48 3.06 0.54
CA VAL A 21 -8.61 3.99 0.46
C VAL A 21 -8.08 5.40 0.26
N SER A 22 -8.45 6.04 -0.86
CA SER A 22 -8.01 7.40 -1.21
C SER A 22 -9.19 8.30 -1.56
N VAL A 23 -9.04 9.58 -1.25
CA VAL A 23 -9.95 10.63 -1.70
C VAL A 23 -9.43 11.20 -3.02
N VAL A 24 -10.33 11.38 -3.98
CA VAL A 24 -10.07 11.95 -5.31
C VAL A 24 -11.00 13.14 -5.54
N ALA A 25 -10.55 14.16 -6.27
CA ALA A 25 -11.36 15.35 -6.49
C ALA A 25 -12.52 15.10 -7.47
N ASP A 26 -12.27 14.29 -8.50
CA ASP A 26 -13.25 13.94 -9.54
C ASP A 26 -13.25 12.43 -9.76
N ILE A 27 -14.36 11.79 -9.38
CA ILE A 27 -14.53 10.34 -9.49
C ILE A 27 -14.59 9.87 -10.94
N GLN A 28 -15.09 10.68 -11.88
CA GLN A 28 -15.18 10.33 -13.30
C GLN A 28 -13.80 10.45 -13.97
N ALA A 29 -13.05 11.50 -13.64
CA ALA A 29 -11.65 11.62 -14.09
C ALA A 29 -10.79 10.45 -13.57
N SER A 30 -11.00 10.08 -12.31
CA SER A 30 -10.36 8.92 -11.70
C SER A 30 -10.77 7.62 -12.39
N ARG A 31 -12.07 7.42 -12.67
CA ARG A 31 -12.55 6.24 -13.39
C ARG A 31 -11.91 6.13 -14.79
N ALA A 32 -11.85 7.23 -15.53
CA ALA A 32 -11.20 7.26 -16.86
C ALA A 32 -9.71 6.88 -16.81
N PHE A 33 -9.03 7.25 -15.72
CA PHE A 33 -7.64 6.88 -15.50
C PHE A 33 -7.51 5.40 -15.07
N TYR A 34 -8.08 5.02 -13.93
CA TYR A 34 -7.87 3.72 -13.31
C TYR A 34 -8.57 2.56 -14.03
N VAL A 35 -9.76 2.80 -14.59
CA VAL A 35 -10.52 1.77 -15.31
C VAL A 35 -10.17 1.85 -16.78
N ASP A 36 -10.52 2.93 -17.47
CA ASP A 36 -10.48 2.96 -18.93
C ASP A 36 -9.05 3.02 -19.52
N THR A 37 -8.08 3.55 -18.76
CA THR A 37 -6.68 3.62 -19.19
C THR A 37 -5.82 2.51 -18.58
N LEU A 38 -5.83 2.35 -17.24
CA LEU A 38 -4.99 1.33 -16.59
C LEU A 38 -5.54 -0.09 -16.74
N GLY A 39 -6.85 -0.28 -16.76
CA GLY A 39 -7.49 -1.58 -16.89
C GLY A 39 -7.82 -2.29 -15.56
N LEU A 40 -8.00 -1.57 -14.45
CA LEU A 40 -8.54 -2.17 -13.22
C LEU A 40 -10.02 -2.55 -13.40
N ILE A 41 -10.45 -3.58 -12.67
CA ILE A 41 -11.82 -4.08 -12.73
C ILE A 41 -12.68 -3.37 -11.68
N VAL A 42 -13.81 -2.84 -12.12
CA VAL A 42 -14.86 -2.33 -11.23
C VAL A 42 -15.55 -3.50 -10.53
N SER A 43 -15.49 -3.50 -9.21
CA SER A 43 -16.19 -4.47 -8.37
C SER A 43 -17.58 -3.99 -7.99
N ASP A 44 -17.69 -2.69 -7.72
CA ASP A 44 -18.90 -1.95 -7.37
C ASP A 44 -18.63 -0.45 -7.54
N GLU A 45 -19.67 0.35 -7.74
CA GLU A 45 -19.56 1.80 -7.85
C GLU A 45 -20.87 2.48 -7.48
N ASP A 46 -20.75 3.66 -6.88
CA ASP A 46 -21.86 4.58 -6.66
C ASP A 46 -21.48 5.98 -7.17
N ARG A 47 -22.32 6.98 -6.90
CA ARG A 47 -22.09 8.36 -7.37
C ARG A 47 -20.78 8.97 -6.87
N ASN A 48 -20.29 8.53 -5.72
CA ASN A 48 -19.16 9.12 -5.01
C ASN A 48 -18.03 8.12 -4.73
N THR A 49 -18.22 6.82 -4.98
CA THR A 49 -17.23 5.80 -4.61
C THR A 49 -17.02 4.80 -5.73
N LEU A 50 -15.76 4.47 -6.00
CA LEU A 50 -15.36 3.46 -6.96
C LEU A 50 -14.55 2.37 -6.23
N TYR A 51 -14.99 1.11 -6.33
CA TYR A 51 -14.32 -0.05 -5.75
C TYR A 51 -13.65 -0.85 -6.86
N LEU A 52 -12.32 -0.92 -6.83
CA LEU A 52 -11.50 -1.50 -7.89
C LEU A 52 -10.69 -2.70 -7.39
N ARG A 53 -10.41 -3.63 -8.30
CA ARG A 53 -9.52 -4.78 -8.07
C ARG A 53 -8.74 -5.17 -9.33
N GLY A 54 -7.62 -5.85 -9.16
CA GLY A 54 -6.92 -6.52 -10.26
C GLY A 54 -7.64 -7.79 -10.73
N ILE A 55 -7.29 -8.28 -11.93
CA ILE A 55 -7.96 -9.41 -12.57
C ILE A 55 -7.80 -10.75 -11.82
N GLU A 56 -6.74 -10.92 -11.04
CA GLU A 56 -6.49 -12.14 -10.24
C GLU A 56 -7.13 -12.10 -8.85
N GLU A 57 -7.66 -10.94 -8.46
CA GLU A 57 -8.16 -10.73 -7.12
C GLU A 57 -9.56 -11.33 -6.93
N ALA A 58 -9.68 -12.13 -5.88
CA ALA A 58 -10.97 -12.67 -5.44
C ALA A 58 -11.65 -11.79 -4.37
N CYS A 59 -10.89 -10.97 -3.64
CA CYS A 59 -11.47 -10.01 -2.69
C CYS A 59 -12.24 -8.92 -3.43
N HIS A 60 -13.25 -8.35 -2.78
CA HIS A 60 -14.12 -7.35 -3.37
C HIS A 60 -13.33 -6.19 -3.94
N HIS A 61 -12.31 -5.68 -3.25
CA HIS A 61 -11.55 -4.54 -3.72
C HIS A 61 -10.15 -4.53 -3.12
N SER A 62 -9.23 -3.87 -3.82
CA SER A 62 -7.89 -3.52 -3.37
C SER A 62 -7.57 -2.03 -3.56
N LEU A 63 -8.44 -1.29 -4.23
CA LEU A 63 -8.40 0.16 -4.30
C LEU A 63 -9.80 0.72 -4.19
N VAL A 64 -9.99 1.68 -3.28
CA VAL A 64 -11.23 2.42 -3.10
C VAL A 64 -10.94 3.89 -3.32
N LEU A 65 -11.66 4.50 -4.27
CA LEU A 65 -11.57 5.92 -4.56
C LEU A 65 -12.87 6.59 -4.12
N LYS A 66 -12.78 7.62 -3.30
CA LYS A 66 -13.93 8.38 -2.79
C LYS A 66 -13.86 9.82 -3.28
N ALA A 67 -14.95 10.35 -3.81
CA ALA A 67 -15.04 11.76 -4.17
C ALA A 67 -14.94 12.63 -2.92
N GLY A 68 -14.08 13.64 -2.93
CA GLY A 68 -13.95 14.59 -1.83
C GLY A 68 -13.07 15.80 -2.18
N PRO A 69 -13.11 16.86 -1.36
CA PRO A 69 -12.52 18.15 -1.71
C PRO A 69 -10.99 18.21 -1.59
N ALA A 70 -10.36 17.24 -0.94
CA ALA A 70 -8.93 17.22 -0.68
C ALA A 70 -8.36 15.82 -0.97
N PRO A 71 -7.50 15.68 -2.00
CA PRO A 71 -6.90 14.38 -2.31
C PRO A 71 -5.91 13.94 -1.22
N VAL A 72 -6.25 12.84 -0.56
CA VAL A 72 -5.48 12.26 0.54
C VAL A 72 -5.64 10.74 0.51
N CYS A 73 -4.65 10.03 1.05
CA CYS A 73 -4.84 8.63 1.41
C CYS A 73 -5.58 8.58 2.75
N GLU A 74 -6.78 8.01 2.79
CA GLU A 74 -7.49 7.81 4.05
C GLU A 74 -6.87 6.69 4.87
N ARG A 75 -6.62 5.53 4.26
CA ARG A 75 -6.15 4.33 4.97
C ARG A 75 -5.36 3.36 4.10
N VAL A 76 -4.44 2.67 4.76
CA VAL A 76 -3.74 1.50 4.24
C VAL A 76 -4.30 0.24 4.90
N GLY A 77 -4.81 -0.67 4.08
CA GLY A 77 -5.50 -1.88 4.51
C GLY A 77 -4.59 -3.10 4.59
N MET A 78 -4.75 -3.90 5.65
CA MET A 78 -4.08 -5.19 5.83
C MET A 78 -5.07 -6.30 6.17
N ARG A 79 -4.79 -7.52 5.70
CA ARG A 79 -5.57 -8.71 6.05
C ARG A 79 -5.01 -9.37 7.29
N VAL A 80 -5.84 -9.61 8.29
CA VAL A 80 -5.51 -10.57 9.36
C VAL A 80 -6.07 -11.96 9.03
N LEU A 81 -5.57 -13.00 9.68
CA LEU A 81 -5.91 -14.39 9.34
C LEU A 81 -7.35 -14.74 9.75
N THR A 82 -7.77 -14.36 10.96
CA THR A 82 -9.07 -14.70 11.54
C THR A 82 -9.74 -13.51 12.22
N GLU A 83 -11.04 -13.65 12.52
CA GLU A 83 -11.79 -12.66 13.31
C GLU A 83 -11.22 -12.51 14.73
N GLU A 84 -10.69 -13.59 15.33
CA GLU A 84 -10.00 -13.55 16.63
C GLU A 84 -8.70 -12.73 16.56
N ASP A 85 -7.98 -12.78 15.43
CA ASP A 85 -6.80 -11.95 15.22
C ASP A 85 -7.12 -10.45 15.25
N LEU A 86 -8.35 -10.03 14.91
CA LEU A 86 -8.76 -8.63 15.05
C LEU A 86 -8.88 -8.22 16.51
N ASP A 87 -9.42 -9.09 17.37
CA ASP A 87 -9.53 -8.83 18.80
C ASP A 87 -8.14 -8.80 19.47
N LEU A 88 -7.25 -9.69 19.04
CA LEU A 88 -5.84 -9.69 19.45
C LEU A 88 -5.10 -8.45 18.96
N ALA A 89 -5.31 -8.04 17.70
CA ALA A 89 -4.78 -6.80 17.16
C ALA A 89 -5.26 -5.59 17.97
N GLN A 90 -6.57 -5.49 18.24
CA GLN A 90 -7.11 -4.38 19.05
C GLN A 90 -6.39 -4.28 20.39
N ARG A 91 -6.24 -5.40 21.11
CA ARG A 91 -5.51 -5.42 22.39
C ARG A 91 -4.04 -5.02 22.22
N HIS A 92 -3.37 -5.47 21.17
CA HIS A 92 -1.98 -5.12 20.88
C HIS A 92 -1.80 -3.61 20.66
N PHE A 93 -2.58 -3.02 19.75
CA PHE A 93 -2.52 -1.59 19.46
C PHE A 93 -2.91 -0.75 20.70
N ALA A 94 -3.95 -1.14 21.43
CA ALA A 94 -4.36 -0.44 22.65
C ALA A 94 -3.29 -0.50 23.76
N ALA A 95 -2.62 -1.65 23.94
CA ALA A 95 -1.52 -1.80 24.90
C ALA A 95 -0.30 -0.95 24.52
N ALA A 96 -0.10 -0.67 23.23
CA ALA A 96 0.90 0.28 22.73
C ALA A 96 0.47 1.76 22.82
N GLY A 97 -0.73 2.04 23.36
CA GLY A 97 -1.28 3.40 23.47
C GLY A 97 -1.77 3.97 22.14
N LEU A 98 -1.97 3.13 21.11
CA LEU A 98 -2.43 3.54 19.80
C LEU A 98 -3.97 3.52 19.73
N PRO A 99 -4.61 4.45 19.01
CA PRO A 99 -6.07 4.52 18.93
C PRO A 99 -6.62 3.27 18.23
N THR A 100 -7.74 2.76 18.72
CA THR A 100 -8.45 1.63 18.09
C THR A 100 -9.93 1.93 18.02
N GLN A 101 -10.55 1.64 16.88
CA GLN A 101 -11.97 1.86 16.65
C GLN A 101 -12.53 0.79 15.72
N TRP A 102 -13.63 0.15 16.13
CA TRP A 102 -14.40 -0.70 15.23
C TRP A 102 -15.18 0.16 14.24
N ALA A 103 -15.20 -0.25 12.97
CA ALA A 103 -15.85 0.48 11.90
C ALA A 103 -16.69 -0.46 11.02
N ASP A 104 -17.85 0.03 10.60
CA ASP A 104 -18.65 -0.58 9.55
C ASP A 104 -18.13 -0.11 8.19
N VAL A 105 -17.48 -1.01 7.46
CA VAL A 105 -16.88 -0.71 6.15
C VAL A 105 -17.56 -1.55 5.06
N PRO A 106 -18.06 -0.94 3.97
CA PRO A 106 -18.73 -1.67 2.90
C PRO A 106 -17.91 -2.86 2.37
N PHE A 107 -18.59 -3.98 2.19
CA PHE A 107 -18.04 -5.24 1.66
C PHE A 107 -16.98 -5.93 2.52
N GLN A 108 -16.64 -5.39 3.70
CA GLN A 108 -15.72 -6.01 4.65
C GLN A 108 -16.51 -6.69 5.79
N GLY A 109 -15.88 -7.69 6.42
CA GLY A 109 -16.31 -8.20 7.71
C GLY A 109 -16.03 -7.20 8.84
N ARG A 110 -15.86 -7.69 10.07
CA ARG A 110 -15.45 -6.81 11.18
C ARG A 110 -14.16 -6.11 10.79
N THR A 111 -14.12 -4.81 11.00
CA THR A 111 -13.01 -3.96 10.56
C THR A 111 -12.53 -3.12 11.72
N LEU A 112 -11.22 -3.16 11.96
CA LEU A 112 -10.55 -2.38 12.99
C LEU A 112 -9.77 -1.23 12.33
N HIS A 113 -10.12 -0.01 12.69
CA HIS A 113 -9.37 1.19 12.38
C HIS A 113 -8.36 1.47 13.49
N THR A 114 -7.12 1.73 13.12
CA THR A 114 -6.05 2.12 14.04
C THR A 114 -5.02 3.01 13.34
N VAL A 115 -3.90 3.28 13.99
CA VAL A 115 -2.77 4.05 13.48
C VAL A 115 -1.49 3.34 13.92
N ASP A 116 -0.49 3.25 13.04
CA ASP A 116 0.81 2.66 13.41
C ASP A 116 1.71 3.64 14.18
N ILE A 117 2.88 3.17 14.63
CA ILE A 117 3.80 3.97 15.45
C ILE A 117 4.34 5.22 14.73
N VAL A 118 4.31 5.25 13.40
CA VAL A 118 4.78 6.40 12.62
C VAL A 118 3.64 7.34 12.22
N GLY A 119 2.39 6.97 12.46
CA GLY A 119 1.19 7.78 12.19
C GLY A 119 0.32 7.31 11.02
N THR A 120 0.62 6.16 10.41
CA THR A 120 -0.08 5.69 9.20
C THR A 120 -1.46 5.20 9.60
N PRO A 121 -2.55 5.73 9.03
CA PRO A 121 -3.89 5.21 9.28
C PRO A 121 -4.02 3.80 8.71
N LEU A 122 -4.30 2.84 9.59
CA LEU A 122 -4.46 1.44 9.23
C LEU A 122 -5.92 1.01 9.24
N GLU A 123 -6.25 0.06 8.38
CA GLU A 123 -7.52 -0.68 8.35
C GLU A 123 -7.24 -2.18 8.35
N LEU A 124 -7.71 -2.89 9.37
CA LEU A 124 -7.50 -4.33 9.52
C LEU A 124 -8.83 -5.07 9.37
N CYS A 125 -8.90 -6.06 8.48
CA CYS A 125 -10.08 -6.92 8.35
C CYS A 125 -9.68 -8.38 8.09
N ALA A 126 -10.44 -9.32 8.65
CA ALA A 126 -10.21 -10.75 8.49
C ALA A 126 -11.00 -11.36 7.33
N GLN A 127 -12.16 -10.78 7.00
CA GLN A 127 -13.06 -11.23 5.92
C GLN A 127 -13.44 -10.06 5.02
N MET A 128 -13.65 -10.34 3.74
CA MET A 128 -14.15 -9.39 2.74
C MET A 128 -14.98 -10.20 1.75
N ALA A 129 -16.08 -9.63 1.26
CA ALA A 129 -16.88 -10.25 0.22
C ALA A 129 -15.99 -10.65 -0.97
N THR A 130 -16.29 -11.78 -1.60
CA THR A 130 -15.53 -12.25 -2.75
C THR A 130 -16.26 -12.01 -4.05
N LYS A 131 -15.51 -11.85 -5.13
CA LYS A 131 -15.99 -11.77 -6.51
C LYS A 131 -15.26 -12.84 -7.33
N PRO A 132 -15.85 -13.34 -8.43
CA PRO A 132 -15.13 -14.20 -9.36
C PRO A 132 -13.86 -13.50 -9.87
N ARG A 133 -12.77 -14.27 -9.92
CA ARG A 133 -11.54 -13.84 -10.60
C ARG A 133 -11.82 -13.71 -12.09
N ARG A 134 -11.15 -12.75 -12.74
CA ARG A 134 -11.38 -12.36 -14.14
C ARG A 134 -10.21 -12.74 -15.06
N ILE A 135 -9.31 -13.62 -14.60
CA ILE A 135 -8.07 -14.01 -15.29
C ILE A 135 -8.31 -14.60 -16.69
N MET A 136 -9.46 -15.24 -16.88
CA MET A 136 -9.84 -15.88 -18.15
C MET A 136 -10.84 -15.06 -18.97
N ASP A 137 -11.24 -13.90 -18.47
CA ASP A 137 -12.21 -13.01 -19.13
C ASP A 137 -11.42 -12.06 -20.04
N PHE A 138 -10.82 -12.62 -21.10
CA PHE A 138 -9.86 -11.93 -21.97
C PHE A 138 -10.42 -10.68 -22.65
N ASP A 139 -11.74 -10.58 -22.79
CA ASP A 139 -12.44 -9.40 -23.28
C ASP A 139 -12.32 -8.18 -22.35
N LEU A 140 -12.02 -8.41 -21.06
CA LEU A 140 -11.76 -7.35 -20.08
C LEU A 140 -10.29 -6.92 -20.06
N HIS A 141 -9.38 -7.66 -20.69
CA HIS A 141 -7.95 -7.39 -20.64
C HIS A 141 -7.58 -6.21 -21.54
N HIS A 142 -7.19 -5.09 -20.92
CA HIS A 142 -6.70 -3.90 -21.61
C HIS A 142 -5.78 -3.09 -20.67
N GLY A 143 -5.19 -2.01 -21.19
CA GLY A 143 -4.30 -1.17 -20.39
C GLY A 143 -3.04 -1.92 -19.96
N ALA A 144 -2.68 -1.77 -18.69
CA ALA A 144 -1.61 -2.54 -18.06
C ALA A 144 -2.04 -3.94 -17.59
N CYS A 145 -3.34 -4.25 -17.69
CA CYS A 145 -3.97 -5.44 -17.13
C CYS A 145 -3.54 -5.75 -15.68
N PRO A 146 -3.77 -4.83 -14.71
CA PRO A 146 -3.32 -5.02 -13.34
C PRO A 146 -3.86 -6.32 -12.74
N GLN A 147 -2.97 -7.15 -12.21
CA GLN A 147 -3.29 -8.50 -11.75
C GLN A 147 -3.76 -8.51 -10.29
N ARG A 148 -2.95 -7.96 -9.38
CA ARG A 148 -3.23 -7.90 -7.94
C ARG A 148 -2.42 -6.79 -7.28
N LEU A 149 -2.98 -6.18 -6.24
CA LEU A 149 -2.22 -5.30 -5.33
C LEU A 149 -1.06 -6.08 -4.71
N ASP A 150 0.10 -5.44 -4.66
CA ASP A 150 1.31 -6.04 -4.12
C ASP A 150 1.76 -5.37 -2.82
N HIS A 151 1.96 -4.07 -2.82
CA HIS A 151 2.52 -3.38 -1.66
C HIS A 151 2.19 -1.90 -1.60
N PHE A 152 2.55 -1.31 -0.46
CA PHE A 152 2.56 0.13 -0.23
C PHE A 152 3.99 0.59 0.05
N GLN A 153 4.35 1.79 -0.40
CA GLN A 153 5.53 2.49 0.10
C GLN A 153 5.11 3.75 0.86
N ILE A 154 5.70 3.95 2.02
CA ILE A 154 5.39 5.03 2.96
C ILE A 154 6.65 5.80 3.29
N PHE A 155 6.56 7.12 3.21
CA PHE A 155 7.55 8.05 3.74
C PHE A 155 7.37 8.22 5.24
N THR A 156 8.48 8.31 5.98
CA THR A 156 8.49 8.55 7.43
C THR A 156 9.83 9.09 7.91
N PRO A 157 9.86 9.95 8.95
CA PRO A 157 11.11 10.35 9.59
C PRO A 157 11.74 9.25 10.46
N ASN A 158 10.97 8.22 10.84
CA ASN A 158 11.42 7.17 11.76
C ASN A 158 11.34 5.77 11.14
N VAL A 159 12.26 5.48 10.21
CA VAL A 159 12.36 4.18 9.52
C VAL A 159 12.69 3.04 10.50
N GLN A 160 13.56 3.29 11.48
CA GLN A 160 13.93 2.31 12.49
C GLN A 160 12.72 1.88 13.34
N GLY A 161 11.95 2.85 13.86
CA GLY A 161 10.75 2.56 14.65
C GLY A 161 9.68 1.83 13.85
N ALA A 162 9.49 2.18 12.57
CA ALA A 162 8.61 1.42 11.68
C ALA A 162 9.09 -0.03 11.50
N CYS A 163 10.39 -0.24 11.27
CA CYS A 163 10.97 -1.58 11.15
C CYS A 163 10.72 -2.43 12.41
N GLU A 164 11.03 -1.89 13.59
CA GLU A 164 10.83 -2.58 14.87
C GLU A 164 9.36 -2.91 15.11
N PHE A 165 8.45 -1.97 14.86
CA PHE A 165 7.03 -2.14 15.09
C PHE A 165 6.42 -3.24 14.21
N TYR A 166 6.68 -3.20 12.90
CA TYR A 166 6.13 -4.18 11.98
C TYR A 166 6.78 -5.56 12.14
N MET A 167 8.08 -5.63 12.46
CA MET A 167 8.74 -6.90 12.74
C MET A 167 8.25 -7.54 14.05
N ALA A 168 7.87 -6.74 15.05
CA ALA A 168 7.19 -7.24 16.26
C ALA A 168 5.79 -7.81 15.97
N MET A 169 5.09 -7.27 14.95
CA MET A 169 3.84 -7.83 14.41
C MET A 169 4.06 -8.99 13.42
N GLY A 170 5.30 -9.47 13.29
CA GLY A 170 5.66 -10.65 12.52
C GLY A 170 6.02 -10.40 11.06
N PHE A 171 6.14 -9.15 10.60
CA PHE A 171 6.73 -8.91 9.29
C PHE A 171 8.19 -9.38 9.27
N ARG A 172 8.62 -9.92 8.13
CA ARG A 172 10.01 -10.27 7.86
C ARG A 172 10.66 -9.16 7.05
N LEU A 173 11.84 -8.71 7.48
CA LEU A 173 12.67 -7.84 6.65
C LEU A 173 13.33 -8.69 5.56
N SER A 174 13.07 -8.37 4.30
CA SER A 174 13.73 -9.02 3.16
C SER A 174 14.98 -8.25 2.72
N GLU A 175 14.88 -6.93 2.67
CA GLU A 175 15.90 -6.04 2.16
C GLU A 175 15.87 -4.72 2.91
N TYR A 176 17.00 -4.03 2.96
CA TYR A 176 17.09 -2.71 3.55
C TYR A 176 18.21 -1.89 2.91
N ILE A 177 17.99 -0.58 2.85
CA ILE A 177 18.97 0.40 2.37
C ILE A 177 19.48 1.18 3.57
N VAL A 178 20.79 1.33 3.67
CA VAL A 178 21.46 2.17 4.66
C VAL A 178 22.14 3.38 4.01
N ARG A 179 22.42 4.39 4.82
CA ARG A 179 23.35 5.45 4.44
C ARG A 179 24.75 4.89 4.31
N ASP A 180 25.48 5.35 3.29
CA ASP A 180 26.83 4.88 3.00
C ASP A 180 27.75 5.00 4.23
N GLY A 181 28.36 3.87 4.61
CA GLY A 181 29.30 3.82 5.72
C GLY A 181 28.66 3.90 7.11
N SER A 182 27.35 3.68 7.23
CA SER A 182 26.65 3.61 8.53
C SER A 182 25.64 2.47 8.59
N ASP A 183 25.04 2.30 9.78
CA ASP A 183 23.89 1.41 10.02
C ASP A 183 22.56 2.19 10.08
N GLU A 184 22.55 3.44 9.65
CA GLU A 184 21.34 4.27 9.63
C GLU A 184 20.40 3.77 8.52
N LEU A 185 19.25 3.22 8.91
CA LEU A 185 18.22 2.75 7.98
C LEU A 185 17.63 3.92 7.18
N ARG A 186 17.72 3.81 5.86
CA ARG A 186 17.11 4.73 4.90
C ARG A 186 15.84 4.16 4.28
N MET A 187 15.82 2.85 4.01
CA MET A 187 14.62 2.15 3.57
C MET A 187 14.58 0.73 4.12
N VAL A 188 13.38 0.21 4.41
CA VAL A 188 13.15 -1.18 4.82
C VAL A 188 12.01 -1.80 4.02
N PHE A 189 12.17 -3.06 3.61
CA PHE A 189 11.23 -3.82 2.79
C PHE A 189 10.70 -5.00 3.62
N LEU A 190 9.43 -4.94 4.00
CA LEU A 190 8.83 -5.81 5.02
C LEU A 190 7.73 -6.68 4.41
N GLN A 191 7.77 -8.00 4.63
CA GLN A 191 6.86 -8.96 3.99
C GLN A 191 6.15 -9.93 4.94
N ARG A 192 5.00 -10.42 4.48
CA ARG A 192 4.20 -11.51 5.05
C ARG A 192 3.80 -12.56 3.99
N LYS A 193 3.66 -12.16 2.72
CA LYS A 193 3.07 -13.01 1.66
C LYS A 193 4.05 -13.79 0.78
N GLY A 194 5.34 -13.86 1.14
CA GLY A 194 6.34 -14.67 0.41
C GLY A 194 6.90 -14.02 -0.86
N ASN A 195 6.62 -12.73 -1.08
CA ASN A 195 7.38 -11.86 -1.97
C ASN A 195 8.25 -10.90 -1.12
N PRO A 196 9.07 -10.01 -1.70
CA PRO A 196 10.02 -9.23 -0.92
C PRO A 196 9.35 -8.20 -0.02
N HIS A 197 8.13 -7.74 -0.29
CA HIS A 197 7.47 -6.76 0.57
C HIS A 197 5.95 -6.71 0.38
N ASP A 198 5.27 -6.47 1.49
CA ASP A 198 3.90 -5.97 1.60
C ASP A 198 3.89 -4.46 1.91
N ILE A 199 4.91 -3.98 2.62
CA ILE A 199 5.05 -2.58 2.99
C ILE A 199 6.52 -2.16 3.00
N VAL A 200 6.78 -0.96 2.51
CA VAL A 200 8.12 -0.36 2.45
C VAL A 200 8.09 0.96 3.20
N PHE A 201 9.06 1.19 4.09
CA PHE A 201 9.25 2.49 4.72
C PHE A 201 10.52 3.14 4.19
N ALA A 202 10.43 4.42 3.82
CA ALA A 202 11.53 5.19 3.29
C ALA A 202 11.69 6.51 4.03
N HIS A 203 12.93 6.89 4.33
CA HIS A 203 13.23 8.07 5.13
C HIS A 203 12.86 9.36 4.39
N GLN A 204 11.95 10.14 4.98
CA GLN A 204 11.60 11.50 4.58
C GLN A 204 11.20 12.34 5.79
N SER A 205 11.18 13.66 5.67
CA SER A 205 10.87 14.54 6.81
C SER A 205 9.43 14.43 7.30
N GLU A 206 8.51 14.03 6.41
CA GLU A 206 7.08 13.92 6.70
C GLU A 206 6.56 12.53 6.40
N GLN A 207 5.50 12.15 7.11
CA GLN A 207 4.80 10.91 6.82
C GLN A 207 3.80 11.09 5.67
N ARG A 208 3.98 10.30 4.59
CA ARG A 208 3.15 10.36 3.39
C ARG A 208 3.07 9.00 2.70
N LEU A 209 1.97 8.73 1.99
CA LEU A 209 1.89 7.57 1.09
C LEU A 209 2.69 7.88 -0.16
N HIS A 210 3.80 7.17 -0.37
CA HIS A 210 4.59 7.33 -1.59
C HIS A 210 3.88 6.73 -2.79
N HIS A 211 3.45 5.47 -2.72
CA HIS A 211 2.70 4.80 -3.79
C HIS A 211 1.96 3.56 -3.29
N VAL A 212 0.99 3.11 -4.08
CA VAL A 212 0.45 1.73 -4.07
C VAL A 212 0.92 1.00 -5.33
N ALA A 213 1.24 -0.28 -5.21
CA ALA A 213 1.77 -1.07 -6.32
C ALA A 213 0.80 -2.18 -6.74
N PHE A 214 0.69 -2.37 -8.06
CA PHE A 214 -0.02 -3.48 -8.68
C PHE A 214 0.90 -4.26 -9.60
N THR A 215 0.75 -5.58 -9.59
CA THR A 215 1.42 -6.45 -10.55
C THR A 215 0.78 -6.31 -11.94
N ALA A 216 1.57 -6.47 -12.98
CA ALA A 216 1.17 -6.55 -14.38
C ALA A 216 1.73 -7.85 -14.99
N PRO A 217 1.11 -8.44 -16.02
CA PRO A 217 1.50 -9.77 -16.47
C PRO A 217 2.94 -9.84 -17.00
N GLU A 218 3.35 -8.84 -17.78
CA GLU A 218 4.62 -8.86 -18.50
C GLU A 218 5.20 -7.46 -18.72
N ALA A 219 6.49 -7.40 -19.09
CA ALA A 219 7.18 -6.14 -19.38
C ALA A 219 6.54 -5.34 -20.51
N HIS A 220 5.91 -6.01 -21.49
CA HIS A 220 5.25 -5.31 -22.60
C HIS A 220 4.06 -4.47 -22.12
N HIS A 221 3.36 -4.87 -21.06
CA HIS A 221 2.27 -4.10 -20.46
C HIS A 221 2.77 -2.77 -19.87
N LEU A 222 4.00 -2.76 -19.34
CA LEU A 222 4.62 -1.55 -18.79
C LEU A 222 4.96 -0.53 -19.89
N LEU A 223 5.37 -1.00 -21.06
CA LEU A 223 5.59 -0.14 -22.24
C LEU A 223 4.25 0.33 -22.83
N TYR A 224 3.32 -0.61 -23.00
CA TYR A 224 2.02 -0.34 -23.61
C TYR A 224 1.20 0.67 -22.80
N ILE A 225 1.25 0.61 -21.46
CA ILE A 225 0.55 1.61 -20.65
C ILE A 225 1.12 3.01 -20.81
N ALA A 226 2.43 3.16 -21.05
CA ALA A 226 3.03 4.46 -21.31
C ALA A 226 2.51 5.05 -22.64
N ASP A 227 2.38 4.23 -23.69
CA ASP A 227 1.78 4.64 -24.96
C ASP A 227 0.30 5.04 -24.81
N LEU A 228 -0.47 4.26 -24.06
CA LEU A 228 -1.87 4.55 -23.78
C LEU A 228 -2.05 5.82 -22.95
N CYS A 229 -1.19 6.06 -21.95
CA CYS A 229 -1.15 7.33 -21.24
C CYS A 229 -0.92 8.49 -22.22
N GLY A 230 0.04 8.37 -23.15
CA GLY A 230 0.26 9.36 -24.20
C GLY A 230 -0.99 9.62 -25.06
N LYS A 231 -1.63 8.55 -25.56
CA LYS A 231 -2.84 8.61 -26.40
C LYS A 231 -4.03 9.26 -25.67
N ASN A 232 -4.23 8.93 -24.39
CA ASN A 232 -5.40 9.35 -23.60
C ASN A 232 -5.18 10.70 -22.90
N GLY A 233 -4.10 11.43 -23.19
CA GLY A 233 -3.82 12.75 -22.61
C GLY A 233 -3.14 12.71 -21.24
N TYR A 234 -2.78 11.53 -20.74
CA TYR A 234 -2.03 11.29 -19.51
C TYR A 234 -0.52 11.15 -19.73
N GLY A 235 0.05 11.60 -20.86
CA GLY A 235 1.48 11.41 -21.14
C GLY A 235 2.41 11.98 -20.04
N ARG A 236 2.01 13.09 -19.39
CA ARG A 236 2.73 13.69 -18.26
C ARG A 236 2.57 12.93 -16.94
N ALA A 237 1.62 11.99 -16.86
CA ALA A 237 1.41 11.13 -15.72
C ALA A 237 2.50 10.05 -15.61
N VAL A 238 3.19 9.71 -16.70
CA VAL A 238 4.34 8.79 -16.68
C VAL A 238 5.50 9.48 -15.99
N GLU A 239 5.61 9.26 -14.68
CA GLU A 239 6.53 10.01 -13.82
C GLU A 239 7.94 9.42 -13.86
N ARG A 240 8.04 8.08 -13.87
CA ARG A 240 9.32 7.37 -13.85
C ARG A 240 9.20 6.02 -14.53
N GLY A 241 10.17 5.71 -15.39
CA GLY A 241 10.20 4.48 -16.17
C GLY A 241 9.45 4.58 -17.49
N PRO A 242 9.15 3.46 -18.17
CA PRO A 242 9.42 2.09 -17.72
C PRO A 242 10.91 1.82 -17.47
N GLY A 243 11.23 1.06 -16.42
CA GLY A 243 12.61 0.85 -15.97
C GLY A 243 12.78 -0.47 -15.21
N ARG A 244 13.96 -0.63 -14.58
CA ARG A 244 14.30 -1.78 -13.74
C ARG A 244 14.89 -1.26 -12.44
N HIS A 245 14.46 -1.82 -11.31
CA HIS A 245 15.15 -1.62 -10.04
C HIS A 245 16.45 -2.43 -10.04
N PHE A 246 17.59 -1.74 -10.15
CA PHE A 246 18.92 -2.34 -9.95
C PHE A 246 19.30 -2.18 -8.47
N GLY A 247 18.52 -2.86 -7.64
CA GLY A 247 18.46 -2.74 -6.19
C GLY A 247 17.27 -3.57 -5.67
N PRO A 248 16.64 -3.16 -4.56
CA PRO A 248 15.56 -3.94 -3.95
C PRO A 248 14.45 -4.40 -4.89
N GLY A 249 14.00 -5.64 -4.71
CA GLY A 249 12.90 -6.26 -5.44
C GLY A 249 13.20 -6.70 -6.88
N TYR A 250 14.24 -6.16 -7.54
CA TYR A 250 14.66 -6.45 -8.92
C TYR A 250 13.58 -6.28 -10.02
N ALA A 251 12.44 -5.69 -9.68
CA ALA A 251 11.29 -5.60 -10.58
C ALA A 251 11.53 -4.64 -11.74
N ARG A 252 10.87 -4.91 -12.88
CA ARG A 252 10.65 -3.88 -13.89
C ARG A 252 9.41 -3.13 -13.52
N TYR A 253 9.43 -1.81 -13.64
CA TYR A 253 8.39 -0.94 -13.12
C TYR A 253 8.04 0.16 -14.12
N VAL A 254 6.87 0.76 -13.93
CA VAL A 254 6.55 2.13 -14.35
C VAL A 254 5.77 2.80 -13.22
N TYR A 255 6.10 4.05 -12.91
CA TYR A 255 5.36 4.86 -11.93
C TYR A 255 4.50 5.87 -12.67
N LEU A 256 3.22 5.89 -12.30
CA LEU A 256 2.22 6.79 -12.86
C LEU A 256 1.65 7.70 -11.76
N ARG A 257 1.22 8.90 -12.15
CA ARG A 257 0.42 9.81 -11.32
C ARG A 257 -1.03 9.82 -11.79
N ASP A 258 -1.96 9.57 -10.89
CA ASP A 258 -3.37 9.76 -11.20
C ASP A 258 -3.73 11.26 -11.33
N PRO A 259 -4.99 11.61 -11.70
CA PRO A 259 -5.41 13.00 -11.87
C PRO A 259 -5.20 13.90 -10.65
N ASP A 260 -5.16 13.32 -9.45
CA ASP A 260 -4.97 14.01 -8.18
C ASP A 260 -3.51 13.95 -7.67
N GLY A 261 -2.63 13.30 -8.42
CA GLY A 261 -1.22 13.14 -8.08
C GLY A 261 -0.95 11.97 -7.12
N HIS A 262 -1.89 11.09 -6.82
CA HIS A 262 -1.58 9.81 -6.18
C HIS A 262 -0.69 8.97 -7.11
N ARG A 263 0.33 8.34 -6.55
CA ARG A 263 1.28 7.54 -7.33
C ARG A 263 0.90 6.07 -7.31
N ILE A 264 0.95 5.44 -8.48
CA ILE A 264 0.81 4.00 -8.65
C ILE A 264 2.08 3.45 -9.26
N GLU A 265 2.57 2.34 -8.72
CA GLU A 265 3.56 1.50 -9.38
C GLU A 265 2.86 0.36 -10.12
N LEU A 266 3.20 0.17 -11.39
CA LEU A 266 2.89 -1.05 -12.12
C LEU A 266 4.21 -1.79 -12.35
N PHE A 267 4.26 -3.07 -12.01
CA PHE A 267 5.48 -3.86 -12.13
C PHE A 267 5.17 -5.30 -12.48
N ASN A 268 6.08 -6.04 -13.11
CA ASN A 268 5.75 -7.38 -13.62
C ASN A 268 5.99 -8.51 -12.61
N ASN A 269 7.15 -8.54 -11.95
CA ASN A 269 7.46 -9.58 -10.97
C ASN A 269 8.61 -9.21 -10.03
N HIS A 270 8.51 -9.74 -8.81
CA HIS A 270 9.60 -9.86 -7.85
C HIS A 270 10.15 -11.30 -7.85
N TYR A 271 11.30 -11.49 -7.19
CA TYR A 271 11.70 -12.82 -6.71
C TYR A 271 10.80 -13.25 -5.53
N GLN A 272 10.84 -14.52 -5.14
CA GLN A 272 10.07 -15.04 -4.00
C GLN A 272 10.99 -15.17 -2.77
N THR A 273 10.44 -14.90 -1.59
CA THR A 273 11.10 -15.07 -0.28
C THR A 273 10.56 -16.35 0.38
N ILE A 274 11.05 -17.50 -0.10
CA ILE A 274 10.52 -18.82 0.27
C ILE A 274 11.19 -19.34 1.54
N ASP A 275 12.51 -19.15 1.65
CA ASP A 275 13.34 -19.80 2.64
C ASP A 275 13.31 -19.01 3.97
N MET A 276 13.28 -19.74 5.09
CA MET A 276 13.12 -19.14 6.43
C MET A 276 14.44 -18.65 7.00
N GLU A 277 15.54 -19.23 6.51
CA GLU A 277 16.94 -18.91 6.79
C GLU A 277 17.46 -17.69 6.03
N ASP A 278 16.70 -17.17 5.06
CA ASP A 278 17.09 -15.98 4.31
C ASP A 278 17.29 -14.79 5.25
N GLU A 279 18.53 -14.33 5.32
CA GLU A 279 18.92 -13.11 6.01
C GLU A 279 18.62 -11.87 5.15
N PRO A 280 18.28 -10.71 5.76
CA PRO A 280 17.94 -9.52 4.99
C PRO A 280 19.10 -9.01 4.12
N VAL A 281 18.81 -8.67 2.85
CA VAL A 281 19.81 -8.12 1.93
C VAL A 281 20.09 -6.66 2.26
N ARG A 282 21.34 -6.37 2.62
CA ARG A 282 21.84 -5.00 2.89
C ARG A 282 22.28 -4.30 1.62
N TRP A 283 21.75 -3.09 1.39
CA TRP A 283 22.14 -2.21 0.30
C TRP A 283 22.76 -0.91 0.81
N GLU A 284 23.87 -0.50 0.21
CA GLU A 284 24.45 0.83 0.40
C GLU A 284 23.80 1.80 -0.59
N ALA A 285 23.35 2.97 -0.14
CA ALA A 285 22.64 3.94 -0.97
C ALA A 285 23.41 4.32 -2.25
N SER A 286 24.74 4.49 -2.16
CA SER A 286 25.59 4.79 -3.32
C SER A 286 25.62 3.67 -4.35
N ARG A 287 25.39 2.41 -3.97
CA ARG A 287 25.47 1.26 -4.88
C ARG A 287 24.19 1.01 -5.65
N LEU A 288 23.08 1.59 -5.22
CA LEU A 288 21.82 1.52 -5.92
C LEU A 288 21.96 2.09 -7.33
N ASN A 289 21.46 1.35 -8.33
CA ASN A 289 21.45 1.78 -9.72
C ASN A 289 22.84 2.14 -10.31
N ARG A 290 23.95 1.56 -9.81
CA ARG A 290 25.30 1.79 -10.39
C ARG A 290 25.74 0.74 -11.41
N VAL A 291 25.37 -0.53 -11.24
CA VAL A 291 25.81 -1.61 -12.15
C VAL A 291 24.64 -2.05 -13.01
N GLY A 292 24.74 -1.82 -14.32
CA GLY A 292 23.75 -2.25 -15.30
C GLY A 292 22.49 -1.40 -15.37
N SER A 293 22.38 -0.33 -14.59
CA SER A 293 21.23 0.58 -14.68
C SER A 293 21.12 1.21 -16.06
N TRP A 294 19.88 1.27 -16.53
CA TRP A 294 19.50 1.88 -17.79
C TRP A 294 18.49 2.99 -17.55
N GLY A 295 18.54 4.03 -18.39
CA GLY A 295 17.72 5.21 -18.22
C GLY A 295 18.18 6.14 -17.09
N PRO A 296 17.44 7.23 -16.85
CA PRO A 296 17.76 8.19 -15.80
C PRO A 296 17.55 7.59 -14.40
N GLY A 297 18.25 8.16 -13.42
CA GLY A 297 17.97 7.91 -12.00
C GLY A 297 16.57 8.37 -11.58
N PRO A 298 16.19 8.16 -10.30
CA PRO A 298 14.89 8.61 -9.81
C PRO A 298 14.72 10.13 -10.00
N SER A 299 13.55 10.55 -10.49
CA SER A 299 13.20 11.96 -10.67
C SER A 299 13.05 12.67 -9.32
N ALA A 300 13.17 14.00 -9.31
CA ALA A 300 12.96 14.80 -8.11
C ALA A 300 11.53 14.66 -7.56
N SER A 301 10.53 14.52 -8.44
CA SER A 301 9.14 14.27 -8.02
C SER A 301 9.00 12.91 -7.34
N TRP A 302 9.64 11.87 -7.86
CA TRP A 302 9.66 10.54 -7.24
C TRP A 302 10.30 10.57 -5.85
N LEU A 303 11.40 11.32 -5.68
CA LEU A 303 12.11 11.38 -4.40
C LEU A 303 11.39 12.16 -3.29
N ASN A 304 10.56 13.15 -3.65
CA ASN A 304 10.11 14.17 -2.70
C ASN A 304 8.59 14.31 -2.61
N GLU A 305 7.84 14.00 -3.67
CA GLU A 305 6.39 14.20 -3.67
C GLU A 305 5.67 12.89 -3.30
N ALA A 306 4.68 12.99 -2.43
CA ALA A 306 3.89 11.87 -1.95
C ALA A 306 2.52 12.35 -1.43
N SER A 307 1.53 11.48 -1.40
CA SER A 307 0.18 11.82 -0.98
C SER A 307 0.12 11.97 0.54
N ALA A 308 -0.54 13.03 1.02
CA ALA A 308 -0.78 13.18 2.45
C ALA A 308 -1.72 12.08 2.94
N PHE A 309 -1.55 11.64 4.18
CA PHE A 309 -2.57 10.86 4.87
C PHE A 309 -3.65 11.79 5.42
N ALA A 310 -4.90 11.32 5.44
CA ALA A 310 -5.95 11.98 6.18
C ALA A 310 -5.54 12.07 7.66
N ALA A 311 -5.76 13.23 8.29
CA ALA A 311 -5.55 13.34 9.73
C ALA A 311 -6.40 12.29 10.45
N ALA A 312 -5.82 11.58 11.41
CA ALA A 312 -6.57 10.64 12.23
C ALA A 312 -7.73 11.41 12.88
N ARG A 313 -8.98 11.11 12.50
CA ARG A 313 -10.14 11.64 13.21
C ARG A 313 -10.00 11.18 14.65
N GLN A 314 -9.81 12.12 15.57
CA GLN A 314 -10.02 11.80 16.98
C GLN A 314 -11.47 11.38 17.13
N PRO A 315 -11.77 10.30 17.89
CA PRO A 315 -13.16 9.96 18.16
C PRO A 315 -13.85 11.20 18.72
N GLU A 316 -14.97 11.59 18.12
CA GLU A 316 -15.83 12.61 18.72
C GLU A 316 -16.08 12.18 20.16
N ALA A 317 -15.69 13.02 21.12
CA ALA A 317 -16.05 12.81 22.50
C ALA A 317 -17.56 12.66 22.52
N THR A 318 -18.06 11.45 22.77
CA THR A 318 -19.47 11.20 22.97
C THR A 318 -19.92 12.18 24.02
N SER A 319 -20.68 13.20 23.61
CA SER A 319 -21.15 14.21 24.54
C SER A 319 -21.83 13.49 25.70
N ASP A 320 -21.38 13.79 26.90
CA ASP A 320 -21.72 13.16 28.19
C ASP A 320 -23.20 13.40 28.61
N ARG A 321 -24.07 13.60 27.62
CA ARG A 321 -25.50 13.88 27.76
C ARG A 321 -26.34 12.59 27.72
N ALA A 322 -25.89 11.55 27.02
CA ALA A 322 -26.63 10.28 26.91
C ALA A 322 -26.50 9.37 28.15
N MET A 323 -25.44 9.49 28.96
CA MET A 323 -25.29 8.71 30.20
C MET A 323 -25.98 9.33 31.43
N ARG A 324 -26.33 10.62 31.40
CA ARG A 324 -27.02 11.29 32.52
C ARG A 324 -28.53 11.10 32.52
N GLU A 325 -29.12 10.71 31.39
CA GLU A 325 -30.56 10.44 31.28
C GLU A 325 -30.92 8.97 31.60
N ALA A 326 -29.93 8.06 31.65
CA ALA A 326 -30.14 6.65 31.97
C ALA A 326 -30.00 6.32 33.49
N HIS A 327 -29.74 7.31 34.34
CA HIS A 327 -29.61 7.14 35.81
C HIS A 327 -30.61 8.01 36.61
N ALA A 328 -31.63 8.55 35.93
CA ALA A 328 -32.71 9.32 36.54
C ALA A 328 -34.10 8.70 36.30
N GLY A 329 -34.17 7.38 36.08
CA GLY A 329 -35.41 6.61 35.91
C GLY A 329 -35.53 5.50 36.94
#